data_AF-A0A8J9X1R9-F1
#
_entry.id   AF-A0A8J9X1R9-F1
#
_cell.length_a   1.000
_cell.length_b   1.000
_cell.length_c   1.000
_cell.angle_alpha   90.00
_cell.angle_beta   90.00
_cell.angle_gamma   90.00
#
_symmetry.space_group_name_H-M   'P 1'
#
loop_
_entity.id
_entity.type
_entity.pdbx_description
1 polymer ?
#
loop_
_entity_poly.entity_id
_entity_poly.type
_entity_poly.pdbx_seq_one_letter_code
_entity_poly.pdbx_strand_id
1 'polypeptide(L)'
;MAISPSRRRSASPSAPQSSAPQSSHKRRHDTVALSETAPHKRPGVFGGSGLTDVQRRELRGAQRHLHEQLAQGDAVSDDSWRRLHQARHDNNVLFDRVRFTREAVLDADNVNLIANQYVLEVDRMVQ
;
A
#
# COMPACT_ATOMS: atom_id res chain seq x y z
N MET A 1 -24.92 -28.84 55.78
CA MET A 1 -24.66 -28.19 54.47
C MET A 1 -24.29 -29.29 53.48
N ALA A 2 -24.97 -29.33 52.33
CA ALA A 2 -25.03 -30.49 51.44
C ALA A 2 -23.89 -30.54 50.40
N ILE A 3 -23.59 -31.78 50.00
CA ILE A 3 -22.60 -32.25 49.02
C ILE A 3 -23.15 -32.08 47.60
N SER A 4 -22.31 -31.68 46.62
CA SER A 4 -22.29 -32.26 45.26
C SER A 4 -21.12 -31.74 44.41
N PRO A 5 -20.33 -32.63 43.77
CA PRO A 5 -19.30 -32.31 42.80
C PRO A 5 -19.73 -32.61 41.35
N SER A 6 -18.88 -32.20 40.41
CA SER A 6 -18.67 -32.81 39.07
C SER A 6 -19.49 -32.28 37.88
N ARG A 7 -18.77 -31.71 36.89
CA ARG A 7 -18.84 -32.22 35.51
C ARG A 7 -17.64 -31.80 34.66
N ARG A 8 -16.80 -32.79 34.36
CA ARG A 8 -15.94 -32.86 33.18
C ARG A 8 -16.76 -32.66 31.90
N ARG A 9 -16.21 -31.95 30.91
CA ARG A 9 -16.30 -32.36 29.50
C ARG A 9 -14.98 -32.16 28.79
N SER A 10 -14.57 -33.26 28.18
CA SER A 10 -13.41 -33.53 27.35
C SER A 10 -13.75 -33.43 25.86
N ALA A 11 -12.69 -33.43 25.05
CA ALA A 11 -12.61 -33.79 23.62
C ALA A 11 -13.07 -32.71 22.63
N SER A 12 -12.47 -32.53 21.44
CA SER A 12 -11.25 -33.02 20.79
C SER A 12 -11.15 -32.26 19.44
N PRO A 13 -9.98 -32.26 18.77
CA PRO A 13 -9.71 -31.44 17.58
C PRO A 13 -10.38 -32.03 16.32
N SER A 14 -10.73 -31.19 15.35
CA SER A 14 -11.20 -31.61 14.03
C SER A 14 -10.42 -30.88 12.93
N ALA A 15 -9.56 -31.63 12.26
CA ALA A 15 -9.03 -31.42 10.91
C ALA A 15 -8.92 -32.83 10.29
N PRO A 16 -8.66 -33.01 8.98
CA PRO A 16 -8.93 -32.19 7.79
C PRO A 16 -9.89 -32.95 6.83
N GLN A 17 -10.46 -32.29 5.82
CA GLN A 17 -11.05 -33.00 4.67
C GLN A 17 -10.50 -32.47 3.35
N SER A 18 -9.80 -33.37 2.65
CA SER A 18 -9.33 -33.23 1.28
C SER A 18 -10.48 -33.48 0.29
N SER A 19 -10.55 -32.69 -0.77
CA SER A 19 -11.10 -33.17 -2.04
C SER A 19 -10.57 -32.34 -3.23
N ALA A 20 -9.68 -32.94 -4.00
CA ALA A 20 -9.48 -32.68 -5.42
C ALA A 20 -9.97 -33.95 -6.18
N PRO A 21 -9.95 -34.06 -7.53
CA PRO A 21 -9.86 -33.07 -8.61
C PRO A 21 -10.94 -33.29 -9.71
N GLN A 22 -11.52 -32.24 -10.31
CA GLN A 22 -12.31 -32.28 -11.56
C GLN A 22 -12.23 -30.87 -12.20
N SER A 23 -12.20 -30.61 -13.50
CA SER A 23 -12.28 -31.37 -14.74
C SER A 23 -11.77 -30.44 -15.84
N SER A 24 -11.10 -31.03 -16.82
CA SER A 24 -10.59 -30.44 -18.05
C SER A 24 -11.69 -29.85 -18.94
N HIS A 25 -11.63 -28.55 -19.29
CA HIS A 25 -12.27 -28.00 -20.49
C HIS A 25 -11.26 -27.18 -21.30
N LYS A 26 -10.69 -27.87 -22.28
CA LYS A 26 -9.94 -27.37 -23.42
C LYS A 26 -10.98 -26.80 -24.40
N ARG A 27 -11.11 -25.47 -24.48
CA ARG A 27 -11.80 -24.82 -25.63
C ARG A 27 -10.79 -23.97 -26.38
N ARG A 28 -10.33 -24.53 -27.49
CA ARG A 28 -9.78 -23.80 -28.62
C ARG A 28 -10.94 -23.07 -29.29
N HIS A 29 -10.80 -21.76 -29.48
CA HIS A 29 -11.48 -21.06 -30.55
C HIS A 29 -10.47 -20.13 -31.22
N ASP A 30 -10.14 -20.56 -32.42
CA ASP A 30 -9.67 -19.88 -33.62
C ASP A 30 -9.66 -18.34 -33.63
N THR A 31 -8.48 -17.85 -33.99
CA THR A 31 -8.18 -16.71 -34.87
C THR A 31 -9.37 -15.92 -35.42
N VAL A 32 -9.46 -14.66 -35.01
CA VAL A 32 -9.96 -13.57 -35.87
C VAL A 32 -8.81 -12.57 -36.00
N ALA A 33 -8.16 -12.62 -37.16
CA ALA A 33 -7.28 -11.55 -37.64
C ALA A 33 -8.13 -10.42 -38.25
N LEU A 34 -7.53 -9.22 -38.28
CA LEU A 34 -7.98 -7.96 -38.92
C LEU A 34 -8.71 -6.95 -38.01
N SER A 35 -7.93 -6.15 -37.30
CA SER A 35 -7.79 -4.74 -37.70
C SER A 35 -6.44 -4.19 -37.22
N GLU A 36 -5.48 -4.10 -38.15
CA GLU A 36 -4.28 -3.28 -38.00
C GLU A 36 -4.67 -1.81 -38.02
N THR A 37 -5.17 -1.31 -36.90
CA THR A 37 -4.97 0.11 -36.56
C THR A 37 -4.08 0.09 -35.36
N ALA A 38 -2.77 0.17 -35.60
CA ALA A 38 -1.80 0.43 -34.54
C ALA A 38 -2.36 1.59 -33.70
N PRO A 39 -2.64 1.39 -32.40
CA PRO A 39 -3.20 2.46 -31.60
C PRO A 39 -2.23 3.63 -31.69
N HIS A 40 -2.68 4.75 -32.26
CA HIS A 40 -1.91 5.98 -32.26
C HIS A 40 -1.51 6.24 -30.81
N LYS A 41 -0.24 5.97 -30.48
CA LYS A 41 0.32 6.26 -29.17
C LYS A 41 0.22 7.77 -29.05
N ARG A 42 -0.84 8.24 -28.35
CA ARG A 42 -0.97 9.64 -27.97
C ARG A 42 0.39 10.03 -27.38
N PRO A 43 1.04 11.10 -27.85
CA PRO A 43 2.31 11.53 -27.30
C PRO A 43 2.11 11.60 -25.80
N GLY A 44 2.81 10.72 -25.08
CA GLY A 44 2.58 10.56 -23.67
C GLY A 44 2.87 11.91 -23.04
N VAL A 45 1.84 12.56 -22.50
CA VAL A 45 1.92 13.89 -21.85
C VAL A 45 3.03 13.94 -20.77
N PHE A 46 3.48 12.76 -20.31
CA PHE A 46 4.50 12.57 -19.29
C PHE A 46 5.76 11.83 -19.77
N GLY A 47 5.89 11.54 -21.07
CA GLY A 47 7.10 10.96 -21.67
C GLY A 47 8.28 11.95 -21.71
N GLY A 48 8.02 13.23 -21.43
CA GLY A 48 9.00 14.33 -21.46
C GLY A 48 9.78 14.54 -20.16
N SER A 49 9.62 13.71 -19.13
CA SER A 49 10.35 13.91 -17.86
C SER A 49 11.86 13.67 -17.96
N GLY A 50 12.35 13.07 -19.06
CA GLY A 50 13.75 12.70 -19.23
C GLY A 50 14.24 11.59 -18.30
N LEU A 51 13.37 11.06 -17.43
CA LEU A 51 13.71 10.03 -16.47
C LEU A 51 13.80 8.65 -17.12
N THR A 52 14.85 7.91 -16.75
CA THR A 52 14.99 6.51 -17.13
C THR A 52 13.97 5.64 -16.40
N ASP A 53 13.71 4.44 -16.93
CA ASP A 53 12.77 3.52 -16.27
C ASP A 53 13.25 3.09 -14.88
N VAL A 54 14.57 2.99 -14.70
CA VAL A 54 15.21 2.69 -13.41
C VAL A 54 14.92 3.81 -12.40
N GLN A 55 15.11 5.07 -12.78
CA GLN A 55 14.82 6.22 -11.91
C GLN A 55 13.34 6.29 -11.53
N ARG A 56 12.43 6.01 -12.47
CA ARG A 56 10.98 5.93 -12.16
C ARG A 56 10.66 4.80 -11.18
N ARG A 57 11.38 3.68 -11.24
CA ARG A 57 11.22 2.58 -10.29
C ARG A 57 11.70 2.97 -8.91
N GLU A 58 12.83 3.67 -8.82
CA GLU A 58 13.38 4.18 -7.55
C GLU A 58 12.43 5.19 -6.91
N LEU A 59 11.89 6.14 -7.67
CA LEU A 59 10.92 7.12 -7.16
C LEU A 59 9.66 6.43 -6.60
N ARG A 60 9.10 5.46 -7.33
CA ARG A 60 7.97 4.66 -6.84
C ARG A 60 8.31 3.88 -5.58
N GLY A 61 9.53 3.34 -5.50
CA GLY A 61 10.02 2.65 -4.31
C GLY A 61 10.11 3.59 -3.10
N ALA A 62 10.72 4.76 -3.27
CA ALA A 62 10.87 5.75 -2.21
C ALA A 62 9.51 6.27 -1.71
N GLN A 63 8.57 6.53 -2.62
CA GLN A 63 7.22 6.95 -2.23
C GLN A 63 6.46 5.88 -1.43
N ARG A 64 6.54 4.62 -1.85
CA ARG A 64 5.92 3.51 -1.11
C ARG A 64 6.55 3.33 0.26
N HIS A 65 7.88 3.42 0.33
CA HIS A 65 8.59 3.29 1.58
C HIS A 65 8.19 4.39 2.58
N LEU A 66 8.16 5.65 2.12
CA LEU A 66 7.70 6.77 2.95
C LEU A 66 6.24 6.60 3.38
N HIS A 67 5.38 6.15 2.45
CA HIS A 67 3.98 5.89 2.74
C HIS A 67 3.82 4.79 3.81
N GLU A 68 4.56 3.70 3.71
CA GLU A 68 4.56 2.63 4.72
C GLU A 68 5.05 3.12 6.07
N GLN A 69 6.13 3.92 6.11
CA GLN A 69 6.61 4.53 7.35
C GLN A 69 5.55 5.41 8.02
N LEU A 70 4.84 6.23 7.22
CA LEU A 70 3.74 7.06 7.72
C LEU A 70 2.54 6.21 8.15
N ALA A 71 2.15 5.20 7.38
CA ALA A 71 1.01 4.35 7.71
C ALA A 71 1.26 3.47 8.95
N GLN A 72 2.50 3.03 9.16
CA GLN A 72 2.92 2.25 10.32
C GLN A 72 3.32 3.11 11.52
N GLY A 73 3.49 4.42 11.32
CA GLY A 73 3.99 5.36 12.31
C GLY A 73 3.15 5.32 13.59
N ASP A 74 3.71 4.71 14.63
CA ASP A 74 3.11 4.67 15.95
C ASP A 74 3.16 6.08 16.54
N ALA A 75 1.99 6.70 16.70
CA ALA A 75 1.89 8.09 17.14
C ALA A 75 2.42 8.30 18.57
N VAL A 76 2.85 7.26 19.30
CA VAL A 76 3.01 7.22 20.77
C VAL A 76 4.47 7.26 21.26
N SER A 77 5.43 7.63 20.40
CA SER A 77 6.83 7.77 20.80
C SER A 77 7.18 9.23 21.11
N ASP A 78 7.99 9.48 22.16
CA ASP A 78 8.54 10.81 22.47
C ASP A 78 9.33 11.46 21.32
N ASP A 79 9.74 10.66 20.32
CA ASP A 79 10.48 11.11 19.14
C ASP A 79 9.57 11.27 17.89
N SER A 80 8.25 11.16 18.07
CA SER A 80 7.24 11.26 16.99
C SER A 80 7.34 12.59 16.24
N TRP A 81 7.50 13.70 16.97
CA TRP A 81 7.55 15.04 16.38
C TRP A 81 8.73 15.21 15.41
N ARG A 82 9.92 14.73 15.79
CA ARG A 82 11.09 14.78 14.91
C ARG A 82 10.90 13.92 13.68
N ARG A 83 10.34 12.72 13.83
CA ARG A 83 10.05 11.81 12.71
C ARG A 83 9.02 12.41 11.75
N LEU A 84 7.98 13.06 12.26
CA LEU A 84 6.97 13.77 11.47
C LEU A 84 7.58 14.90 10.63
N HIS A 85 8.44 15.71 11.24
CA HIS A 85 9.16 16.77 10.53
C HIS A 85 10.06 16.21 9.43
N GLN A 86 10.76 15.10 9.71
CA GLN A 86 11.59 14.43 8.72
C GLN A 86 10.74 13.87 7.56
N ALA A 87 9.64 13.17 7.87
CA ALA A 87 8.76 12.61 6.86
C ALA A 87 8.13 13.69 5.96
N ARG A 88 7.78 14.85 6.53
CA ARG A 88 7.35 16.03 5.77
C ARG A 88 8.46 16.54 4.85
N HIS A 89 9.69 16.64 5.33
CA HIS A 89 10.83 17.05 4.51
C HIS A 89 11.05 16.07 3.35
N ASP A 90 11.08 14.77 3.63
CA ASP A 90 11.30 13.72 2.63
C ASP A 90 10.17 13.69 1.59
N ASN A 91 8.92 13.91 2.01
CA ASN A 91 7.80 14.08 1.10
C ASN A 91 8.02 15.25 0.14
N ASN A 92 8.37 16.44 0.66
CA ASN A 92 8.61 17.61 -0.18
C ASN A 92 9.73 17.37 -1.21
N VAL A 93 10.81 16.70 -0.78
CA VAL A 93 11.92 16.34 -1.68
C VAL A 93 11.46 15.37 -2.77
N LEU A 94 10.61 14.40 -2.44
CA LEU A 94 10.04 13.48 -3.43
C LEU A 94 9.09 14.22 -4.37
N PHE A 95 8.22 15.09 -3.84
CA PHE A 95 7.27 15.89 -4.61
C PHE A 95 7.97 16.68 -5.73
N ASP A 96 9.05 17.38 -5.41
CA ASP A 96 9.83 18.15 -6.39
C ASP A 96 10.33 17.29 -7.55
N ARG A 97 10.65 16.01 -7.28
CA ARG A 97 11.11 15.05 -8.28
C ARG A 97 9.99 14.41 -9.09
N VAL A 98 8.76 14.35 -8.55
CA VAL A 98 7.64 13.63 -9.17
C VAL A 98 6.52 14.54 -9.69
N ARG A 99 6.46 15.84 -9.36
CA ARG A 99 5.27 16.69 -9.63
C ARG A 99 4.84 16.76 -11.10
N PHE A 100 5.74 16.46 -12.03
CA PHE A 100 5.47 16.43 -13.47
C PHE A 100 5.63 15.05 -14.10
N THR A 101 5.56 14.02 -13.28
CA THR A 101 5.68 12.62 -13.70
C THR A 101 4.41 11.87 -13.32
N ARG A 102 4.22 10.68 -13.89
CA ARG A 102 3.05 9.82 -13.57
C ARG A 102 3.18 9.19 -12.19
N GLU A 103 4.33 9.37 -11.57
CA GLU A 103 4.73 8.73 -10.34
C GLU A 103 4.25 9.52 -9.12
N ALA A 104 3.72 10.74 -9.26
CA ALA A 104 3.16 11.55 -8.17
C ALA A 104 1.84 11.01 -7.55
N VAL A 105 1.70 9.68 -7.42
CA VAL A 105 0.46 9.02 -7.00
C VAL A 105 0.22 9.12 -5.50
N LEU A 106 1.24 8.83 -4.69
CA LEU A 106 1.10 8.70 -3.23
C LEU A 106 1.32 10.01 -2.47
N ASP A 107 1.57 11.11 -3.18
CA ASP A 107 1.92 12.38 -2.56
C ASP A 107 0.79 12.95 -1.70
N ALA A 108 -0.42 13.03 -2.28
CA ALA A 108 -1.61 13.52 -1.60
C ALA A 108 -1.95 12.67 -0.36
N ASP A 109 -1.84 11.35 -0.47
CA ASP A 109 -2.11 10.43 0.65
C ASP A 109 -1.08 10.62 1.78
N ASN A 110 0.20 10.80 1.43
CA ASN A 110 1.24 11.06 2.41
C ASN A 110 1.03 12.39 3.14
N VAL A 111 0.61 13.45 2.44
CA VAL A 111 0.26 14.74 3.06
C VAL A 111 -0.89 14.57 4.07
N ASN A 112 -1.92 13.80 3.71
CA ASN A 112 -3.04 13.50 4.61
C ASN A 112 -2.59 12.73 5.85
N LEU A 113 -1.73 11.71 5.70
CA LEU A 113 -1.19 10.94 6.83
C LEU A 113 -0.36 11.82 7.77
N ILE A 114 0.52 12.67 7.22
CA ILE A 114 1.32 13.62 7.99
C ILE A 114 0.39 14.58 8.76
N ALA A 115 -0.62 15.16 8.10
CA ALA A 115 -1.56 16.07 8.74
C ALA A 115 -2.32 15.40 9.89
N ASN A 116 -2.83 14.19 9.68
CA ASN A 116 -3.55 13.44 10.71
C ASN A 116 -2.66 13.14 11.93
N GLN A 117 -1.40 12.79 11.71
CA GLN A 117 -0.44 12.56 12.80
C GLN A 117 -0.08 13.86 13.54
N TYR A 118 0.04 14.99 12.84
CA TYR A 118 0.24 16.29 13.50
C TYR A 118 -0.92 16.64 14.44
N VAL A 119 -2.16 16.38 14.05
CA VAL A 119 -3.33 16.61 14.91
C VAL A 119 -3.22 15.80 16.20
N LEU A 120 -2.90 14.50 16.10
CA LEU A 120 -2.74 13.62 17.25
C LEU A 120 -1.61 14.09 18.20
N GLU A 121 -0.51 14.58 17.65
CA GLU A 121 0.61 15.06 18.47
C GLU A 121 0.29 16.39 19.16
N VAL A 122 -0.39 17.30 18.47
CA VAL A 122 -0.87 18.56 19.09
C VAL A 122 -1.87 18.26 20.21
N ASP A 123 -2.81 17.35 19.99
CA ASP A 123 -3.77 16.93 21.01
C ASP A 123 -3.08 16.34 22.24
N ARG A 124 -1.99 15.59 22.07
CA ARG A 124 -1.16 15.11 23.18
C ARG A 124 -0.48 16.25 23.93
N MET A 125 0.09 17.24 23.24
CA MET A 125 0.81 18.34 23.90
C MET A 125 -0.10 19.26 24.72
N VAL A 126 -1.39 19.29 24.40
CA VAL A 126 -2.39 20.12 25.08
C VAL A 126 -2.95 19.45 26.35
N GLN A 127 -2.95 18.11 26.41
CA GLN A 127 -3.44 17.33 27.56
C GLN A 127 -2.39 17.22 28.68
#